data_AF-A0A7W7II46-F1
#
_entry.id   AF-A0A7W7II46-F1
#
_cell.length_a   1.000
_cell.length_b   1.000
_cell.length_c   1.000
_cell.angle_alpha   90.00
_cell.angle_beta   90.00
_cell.angle_gamma   90.00
#
_symmetry.space_group_name_H-M   'P 1'
#
loop_
_entity.id
_entity.type
_entity.pdbx_description
1 polymer ?
#
loop_
_entity_poly.entity_id
_entity_poly.type
_entity_poly.pdbx_seq_one_letter_code
_entity_poly.pdbx_strand_id
1 'polypeptide(L)'
;MTDVTFSGCAGTATSPTVTPANLPWSFNAVSYNAGTGVTSGTVTGFTVTVSTGYCTFTIGAPGGGPGMISATYTNSNPNTAVDLIDLSSTDLEVQTTSGSGCASLYVPGHDITLLGQYGVVPPGQTITSP
;
A
#
# COMPACT_ATOMS: atom_id res chain seq x y z
N MET A 1 0.21 -10.77 7.55
CA MET A 1 -0.86 -11.07 6.58
C MET A 1 -1.04 -9.82 5.75
N THR A 2 -0.95 -9.90 4.43
CA THR A 2 -1.26 -8.80 3.52
C THR A 2 -2.59 -9.10 2.87
N ASP A 3 -3.66 -8.51 3.38
CA ASP A 3 -4.94 -8.50 2.69
C ASP A 3 -5.08 -7.12 2.03
N VAL A 4 -5.37 -7.11 0.73
CA VAL A 4 -5.47 -5.88 -0.06
C VAL A 4 -6.69 -6.00 -0.96
N THR A 5 -7.60 -5.05 -0.83
CA THR A 5 -8.79 -4.94 -1.68
C THR A 5 -8.69 -3.68 -2.53
N PHE A 6 -9.11 -3.84 -3.79
CA PHE A 6 -9.15 -2.78 -4.77
C PHE A 6 -10.59 -2.56 -5.22
N SER A 7 -11.00 -1.29 -5.36
CA SER A 7 -12.28 -0.93 -5.97
C SER A 7 -12.09 0.26 -6.93
N GLY A 8 -12.98 0.41 -7.91
CA GLY A 8 -12.91 1.46 -8.94
C GLY A 8 -12.37 1.01 -10.30
N CYS A 9 -11.72 -0.15 -10.38
CA CYS A 9 -11.34 -0.77 -11.66
C CYS A 9 -12.37 -1.83 -12.10
N ALA A 10 -12.53 -2.02 -13.41
CA ALA A 10 -13.47 -3.03 -13.94
C ALA A 10 -12.97 -4.47 -13.76
N GLY A 11 -11.68 -4.65 -13.43
CA GLY A 11 -11.12 -5.95 -13.10
C GLY A 11 -11.30 -6.29 -11.61
N THR A 12 -11.98 -7.40 -11.33
CA THR A 12 -11.95 -8.03 -10.01
C THR A 12 -10.96 -9.19 -10.04
N ALA A 13 -9.72 -8.96 -9.58
CA ALA A 13 -8.77 -10.05 -9.40
C ALA A 13 -9.14 -10.85 -8.15
N THR A 14 -9.32 -12.18 -8.29
CA THR A 14 -9.65 -13.06 -7.16
C THR A 14 -8.45 -13.37 -6.27
N SER A 15 -7.22 -13.11 -6.74
CA SER A 15 -5.97 -13.26 -5.96
C SER A 15 -4.84 -12.39 -6.55
N PRO A 16 -4.89 -11.05 -6.42
CA PRO A 16 -3.80 -10.19 -6.86
C PRO A 16 -2.58 -10.36 -5.95
N THR A 17 -1.39 -10.48 -6.56
CA THR A 17 -0.12 -10.31 -5.85
C THR A 17 0.21 -8.82 -5.81
N VAL A 18 0.31 -8.26 -4.61
CA VAL A 18 0.64 -6.84 -4.41
C VAL A 18 2.04 -6.71 -3.83
N THR A 19 2.95 -6.14 -4.60
CA THR A 19 4.35 -5.97 -4.21
C THR A 19 4.63 -4.48 -3.96
N PRO A 20 5.08 -4.10 -2.75
CA PRO A 20 5.61 -2.77 -2.50
C PRO A 20 6.75 -2.41 -3.45
N ALA A 21 6.71 -1.20 -4.01
CA ALA A 21 7.76 -0.65 -4.84
C ALA A 21 8.28 0.67 -4.23
N ASN A 22 9.47 1.09 -4.62
CA ASN A 22 10.08 2.35 -4.18
C ASN A 22 10.20 2.50 -2.64
N LEU A 23 10.60 1.41 -1.97
CA LEU A 23 10.88 1.42 -0.53
C LEU A 23 12.21 2.12 -0.21
N PRO A 24 12.35 2.77 0.96
CA PRO A 24 11.37 2.86 2.04
C PRO A 24 10.30 3.93 1.80
N TRP A 25 9.06 3.64 2.19
CA TRP A 25 8.02 4.66 2.29
C TRP A 25 8.16 5.46 3.58
N SER A 26 7.77 6.73 3.56
CA SER A 26 7.84 7.60 4.73
C SER A 26 6.47 7.76 5.36
N PHE A 27 6.31 7.37 6.62
CA PHE A 27 5.08 7.58 7.39
C PHE A 27 5.18 8.87 8.20
N ASN A 28 4.34 9.85 7.86
CA ASN A 28 4.21 11.12 8.56
C ASN A 28 3.06 11.00 9.57
N ALA A 29 3.40 10.80 10.84
CA ALA A 29 2.43 10.71 11.92
C ALA A 29 1.77 12.07 12.20
N VAL A 30 0.46 12.07 12.38
CA VAL A 30 -0.36 13.26 12.68
C VAL A 30 -0.91 13.20 14.10
N SER A 31 -1.35 12.02 14.55
CA SER A 31 -1.91 11.84 15.89
C SER A 31 -1.59 10.46 16.46
N TYR A 32 -1.57 10.37 17.79
CA TYR A 32 -1.35 9.13 18.52
C TYR A 32 -2.42 8.96 19.61
N ASN A 33 -3.09 7.81 19.62
CA ASN A 33 -4.04 7.42 20.65
C ASN A 33 -3.38 6.44 21.63
N ALA A 34 -3.03 6.95 22.82
CA ALA A 34 -2.39 6.15 23.87
C ALA A 34 -3.30 5.06 24.47
N GLY A 35 -4.63 5.20 24.39
CA GLY A 35 -5.57 4.20 24.90
C GLY A 35 -5.66 2.96 24.01
N THR A 36 -5.36 3.10 22.71
CA THR A 36 -5.42 2.00 21.73
C THR A 36 -4.06 1.63 21.13
N GLY A 37 -3.01 2.42 21.37
CA GLY A 37 -1.68 2.20 20.78
C GLY A 37 -1.63 2.48 19.26
N VAL A 38 -2.55 3.30 18.76
CA VAL A 38 -2.73 3.55 17.33
C VAL A 38 -2.22 4.94 16.95
N THR A 39 -1.38 5.01 15.92
CA THR A 39 -0.88 6.26 15.32
C THR A 39 -1.53 6.47 13.96
N SER A 40 -2.19 7.61 13.74
CA SER A 40 -2.77 7.97 12.44
C SER A 40 -1.90 8.99 11.72
N GLY A 41 -1.82 8.90 10.40
CA GLY A 41 -1.01 9.78 9.59
C GLY A 41 -1.13 9.51 8.09
N THR A 42 -0.11 9.92 7.34
CA THR A 42 -0.05 9.74 5.89
C THR A 42 1.26 9.11 5.48
N VAL A 43 1.23 8.12 4.59
CA VAL A 43 2.41 7.57 3.94
C VAL A 43 2.66 8.31 2.64
N THR A 44 3.87 8.83 2.47
CA THR A 44 4.39 9.42 1.24
C THR A 44 5.41 8.50 0.59
N GLY A 45 5.52 8.52 -0.73
CA GLY A 45 6.39 7.58 -1.45
C GLY A 45 5.66 6.31 -1.88
N PHE A 46 4.34 6.21 -1.65
CA PHE A 46 3.60 4.99 -1.87
C PHE A 46 3.53 4.64 -3.35
N THR A 47 4.00 3.44 -3.69
CA THR A 47 3.89 2.87 -5.03
C THR A 47 3.83 1.37 -4.89
N VAL A 48 2.88 0.73 -5.55
CA VAL A 48 2.76 -0.73 -5.53
C VAL A 48 2.64 -1.25 -6.95
N THR A 49 3.19 -2.45 -7.17
CA THR A 49 2.97 -3.24 -8.38
C THR A 49 1.98 -4.33 -8.05
N VAL A 50 0.88 -4.39 -8.80
CA VAL A 50 -0.15 -5.41 -8.67
C VAL A 50 -0.06 -6.34 -9.86
N SER A 51 -0.03 -7.65 -9.61
CA SER A 51 -0.06 -8.67 -10.65
C SER A 51 -1.23 -9.62 -10.44
N THR A 52 -2.00 -9.87 -11.49
CA THR A 52 -3.19 -10.73 -11.49
C THR A 52 -2.96 -11.98 -12.36
N GLY A 53 -1.69 -12.33 -12.60
CA GLY A 53 -1.27 -13.45 -13.45
C GLY A 53 -1.14 -13.09 -14.94
N TYR A 54 -2.15 -12.43 -15.50
CA TYR A 54 -2.18 -12.04 -16.93
C TYR A 54 -2.10 -10.52 -17.17
N CYS A 55 -2.18 -9.74 -16.09
CA CYS A 55 -2.02 -8.30 -16.09
C CYS A 55 -1.12 -7.90 -14.92
N THR A 56 -0.20 -6.99 -15.19
CA THR A 56 0.61 -6.31 -14.19
C THR A 56 0.40 -4.83 -14.34
N PHE A 57 0.07 -4.14 -13.26
CA PHE A 57 -0.13 -2.71 -13.26
C PHE A 57 0.50 -2.08 -12.03
N THR A 58 0.83 -0.80 -12.14
CA THR A 58 1.36 0.00 -11.02
C THR A 58 0.34 1.02 -10.57
N ILE A 59 0.33 1.31 -9.28
CA ILE A 59 -0.56 2.29 -8.65
C ILE A 59 0.30 3.34 -7.95
N GLY A 60 -0.06 4.61 -8.14
CA GLY A 60 0.63 5.76 -7.57
C GLY A 60 -0.31 6.97 -7.42
N ALA A 61 0.28 8.16 -7.21
CA ALA A 61 -0.46 9.42 -7.14
C ALA A 61 -1.13 9.75 -8.49
N PRO A 62 -2.30 10.42 -8.48
CA PRO A 62 -2.88 10.99 -9.70
C PRO A 62 -1.88 11.88 -10.45
N GLY A 63 -1.83 11.75 -11.77
CA GLY A 63 -0.98 12.59 -12.62
C GLY A 63 0.52 12.24 -12.65
N GLY A 64 0.93 11.15 -12.00
CA GLY A 64 2.31 10.67 -12.07
C GLY A 64 3.11 10.92 -10.80
N GLY A 65 3.62 9.83 -10.20
CA GLY A 65 4.57 9.89 -9.09
C GLY A 65 4.12 9.14 -7.83
N PRO A 66 4.91 9.25 -6.75
CA PRO A 66 4.61 8.57 -5.49
C PRO A 66 3.33 9.11 -4.85
N GLY A 67 2.41 8.19 -4.53
CA GLY A 67 1.14 8.45 -3.84
C GLY A 67 1.30 8.98 -2.42
N MET A 68 0.33 9.79 -2.00
CA MET A 68 0.04 10.00 -0.58
C MET A 68 -1.17 9.15 -0.22
N ILE A 69 -1.03 8.29 0.80
CA ILE A 69 -2.10 7.40 1.26
C ILE A 69 -2.31 7.62 2.76
N SER A 70 -3.56 7.62 3.20
CA SER A 70 -3.86 7.66 4.63
C SER A 70 -3.44 6.35 5.26
N ALA A 71 -2.89 6.42 6.46
CA ALA A 71 -2.34 5.26 7.13
C ALA A 71 -2.59 5.27 8.62
N THR A 72 -2.86 4.09 9.16
CA THR A 72 -3.02 3.84 10.59
C THR A 72 -2.00 2.78 10.99
N TYR A 73 -1.07 3.15 11.87
CA TYR A 73 -0.05 2.27 12.40
C TYR A 73 -0.47 1.76 13.78
N THR A 74 -0.44 0.44 13.97
CA THR A 74 -0.71 -0.21 15.26
C THR A 74 0.56 -0.88 15.75
N ASN A 75 1.05 -0.42 16.90
CA ASN A 75 2.21 -1.02 17.54
C ASN A 75 1.83 -2.37 18.16
N SER A 76 2.62 -3.40 17.89
CA SER A 76 2.49 -4.75 18.48
C SER A 76 1.10 -5.35 18.27
N ASN A 77 0.75 -5.71 17.04
CA ASN A 77 -0.53 -6.37 16.79
C ASN A 77 -0.63 -7.63 17.69
N PRO A 78 -1.62 -7.71 18.59
CA PRO A 78 -1.71 -8.76 19.61
C PRO A 78 -1.92 -10.16 19.03
N ASN A 79 -2.33 -10.25 17.77
CA ASN A 79 -2.59 -11.52 17.08
C ASN A 79 -1.38 -12.03 16.29
N THR A 80 -0.45 -11.16 15.88
CA THR A 80 0.66 -11.54 14.99
C THR A 80 2.05 -11.18 15.51
N ALA A 81 2.18 -10.42 16.60
CA ALA A 81 3.44 -9.91 17.14
C ALA A 81 4.31 -9.16 16.10
N VAL A 82 3.65 -8.60 15.08
CA VAL A 82 4.24 -7.79 14.01
C VAL A 82 3.52 -6.45 14.05
N ASP A 83 4.27 -5.36 13.92
CA ASP A 83 3.72 -4.02 13.76
C ASP A 83 2.96 -3.95 12.44
N LEU A 84 1.74 -3.42 12.45
CA LEU A 84 0.91 -3.36 11.24
C LEU A 84 0.67 -1.91 10.84
N ILE A 85 0.66 -1.68 9.54
CA ILE A 85 0.21 -0.44 8.94
C ILE A 85 -0.98 -0.73 8.02
N ASP A 86 -2.12 -0.18 8.38
CA ASP A 86 -3.34 -0.18 7.57
C ASP A 86 -3.31 1.04 6.65
N LEU A 87 -3.42 0.81 5.36
CA LEU A 87 -3.38 1.83 4.31
C LEU A 87 -4.75 1.96 3.68
N SER A 88 -5.22 3.19 3.52
CA SER A 88 -6.46 3.51 2.83
C SER A 88 -6.31 4.77 1.98
N SER A 89 -6.58 4.64 0.67
CA SER A 89 -6.69 5.80 -0.22
C SER A 89 -7.83 5.61 -1.19
N THR A 90 -8.46 6.73 -1.53
CA THR A 90 -9.42 6.87 -2.65
C THR A 90 -8.85 7.74 -3.78
N ASP A 91 -7.62 8.23 -3.62
CA ASP A 91 -6.95 9.18 -4.50
C ASP A 91 -5.64 8.56 -5.02
N LEU A 92 -5.77 7.42 -5.67
CA LEU A 92 -4.68 6.74 -6.37
C LEU A 92 -5.11 6.47 -7.80
N GLU A 93 -4.15 6.35 -8.69
CA GLU A 93 -4.40 6.11 -10.11
C GLU A 93 -3.53 4.96 -10.61
N VAL A 94 -4.07 4.18 -11.55
CA VAL A 94 -3.27 3.25 -12.34
C VAL A 94 -2.24 4.06 -13.17
N GLN A 95 -0.96 3.79 -12.96
CA GLN A 95 0.14 4.54 -13.58
C GLN A 95 0.63 3.87 -14.87
N THR A 96 0.82 2.56 -14.82
CA THR A 96 1.24 1.76 -15.97
C THR A 96 0.52 0.44 -15.96
N THR A 97 0.29 -0.12 -17.13
CA THR A 97 -0.24 -1.47 -17.31
C THR A 97 0.60 -2.23 -18.32
N SER A 98 0.76 -3.53 -18.09
CA SER A 98 1.52 -4.44 -18.95
C SER A 98 0.89 -5.82 -18.90
N GLY A 99 0.72 -6.44 -20.06
CA GLY A 99 0.12 -7.76 -20.21
C GLY A 99 -1.20 -7.71 -20.99
N SER A 100 -1.45 -8.78 -21.74
CA SER A 100 -2.64 -8.90 -22.59
C SER A 100 -3.95 -8.95 -21.79
N GLY A 101 -3.89 -9.30 -20.50
CA GLY A 101 -5.05 -9.36 -19.61
C GLY A 101 -5.48 -8.03 -19.00
N CYS A 102 -4.75 -6.93 -19.24
CA CYS A 102 -5.13 -5.62 -18.71
C CYS A 102 -6.23 -4.92 -19.52
N ALA A 103 -6.55 -5.45 -20.70
CA ALA A 103 -7.40 -4.83 -21.72
C ALA A 103 -8.68 -4.21 -21.13
N SER A 104 -8.77 -2.88 -21.13
CA SER A 104 -9.87 -2.03 -20.60
C SER A 104 -10.20 -2.15 -19.11
N LEU A 105 -9.66 -3.14 -18.39
CA LEU A 105 -9.96 -3.37 -16.98
C LEU A 105 -9.13 -2.49 -16.05
N TYR A 106 -7.86 -2.32 -16.41
CA TYR A 106 -6.89 -1.49 -15.71
C TYR A 106 -6.24 -0.60 -16.76
N VAL A 107 -6.67 0.66 -16.82
CA VAL A 107 -6.20 1.63 -17.81
C VAL A 107 -5.45 2.72 -17.09
N PRO A 108 -4.23 3.11 -17.54
CA PRO A 108 -3.55 4.26 -16.97
C PRO A 108 -4.44 5.50 -17.02
N GLY A 109 -4.54 6.29 -15.95
CA GLY A 109 -5.53 7.36 -15.84
C GLY A 109 -6.74 7.03 -14.98
N HIS A 110 -6.98 5.75 -14.65
CA HIS A 110 -8.15 5.37 -13.86
C HIS A 110 -7.88 5.46 -12.37
N ASP A 111 -8.82 6.09 -11.66
CA ASP A 111 -8.85 6.13 -10.20
C ASP A 111 -9.04 4.72 -9.62
N ILE A 112 -8.32 4.45 -8.54
CA ILE A 112 -8.39 3.21 -7.78
C ILE A 112 -8.43 3.53 -6.29
N THR A 113 -9.33 2.85 -5.60
CA THR A 113 -9.34 2.81 -4.14
C THR A 113 -8.54 1.60 -3.69
N LEU A 114 -7.63 1.82 -2.75
CA LEU A 114 -6.80 0.79 -2.15
C LEU A 114 -7.09 0.74 -0.66
N LEU A 115 -7.41 -0.45 -0.17
CA LEU A 115 -7.48 -0.77 1.25
C LEU A 115 -6.56 -1.96 1.48
N GLY A 116 -5.51 -1.81 2.27
CA GLY A 116 -4.57 -2.90 2.47
C GLY A 116 -3.80 -2.80 3.77
N GLN A 117 -3.40 -3.95 4.30
CA GLN A 117 -2.59 -4.02 5.51
C GLN A 117 -1.20 -4.57 5.17
N TYR A 118 -0.16 -3.92 5.69
CA TYR A 118 1.22 -4.38 5.57
C TYR A 118 1.83 -4.64 6.94
N GLY A 119 2.69 -5.67 7.00
CA GLY A 119 3.60 -5.85 8.13
C GLY A 119 4.73 -4.84 8.03
N VAL A 120 4.93 -4.07 9.09
CA VAL A 120 6.09 -3.19 9.23
C VAL A 120 7.21 -4.03 9.81
N VAL A 121 8.28 -4.17 9.04
CA VAL A 121 9.52 -4.74 9.54
C VAL A 121 10.33 -3.56 10.09
N PRO A 122 10.57 -3.49 11.42
CA PRO A 122 11.43 -2.46 11.97
C PRO A 122 12.80 -2.54 11.26
N PRO A 123 13.49 -1.41 11.02
CA PRO A 123 14.87 -1.50 10.56
C PRO A 123 15.60 -2.37 11.57
N GLY A 124 16.22 -3.46 11.10
CA GLY A 124 17.11 -4.27 11.90
C GLY A 124 18.26 -3.38 12.34
N GLN A 125 18.12 -2.74 13.50
CA GLN A 125 19.19 -1.94 14.07
C GLN A 125 20.32 -2.90 14.42
N THR A 126 21.33 -2.95 13.56
CA THR A 126 22.56 -3.66 13.87
C THR A 126 23.32 -2.77 14.85
N ILE A 127 23.17 -3.03 16.15
CA ILE A 127 24.01 -2.40 17.16
C ILE A 127 25.40 -3.06 17.06
N THR A 128 26.31 -2.46 16.30
CA THR A 128 27.73 -2.75 16.46
C THR A 128 28.22 -2.03 17.71
N SER A 129 28.49 -2.78 18.76
CA SER A 129 29.25 -2.31 19.93
C SER A 129 30.59 -1.72 19.47
N PRO A 130 31.11 -0.67 20.14
CA PRO A 130 32.50 -0.26 19.99
C PRO A 130 33.49 -1.38 20.35
#